data_AF-A0A9W9PPK5-F1
#
_entry.id   AF-A0A9W9PPK5-F1
#
_cell.length_a   1.000
_cell.length_b   1.000
_cell.length_c   1.000
_cell.angle_alpha   90.00
_cell.angle_beta   90.00
_cell.angle_gamma   90.00
#
_symmetry.space_group_name_H-M   'P 1'
#
loop_
_entity.id
_entity.type
_entity.pdbx_description
1 polymer ?
#
loop_
_entity_poly.entity_id
_entity_poly.type
_entity_poly.pdbx_seq_one_letter_code
_entity_poly.pdbx_strand_id
1 'polypeptide(L)'
;MTSSHIIKLMKAAIVSFLIGTSDWTERTNPDQWNRIEFMDLVSKEVRAPLEEITVPPEQCPRDTFTVPIHVERLPEDRAKLGHLAMLPNDILAGIILPTMDYVSVSRFCQTCSFAYRLVARNNEYRVLLAQVPKIFPVLRALRLHLRVSLKDILLELHQSKCRGCGENGTNIFLPTVERVCSNCLRYNQGFWTIYLQEAQRCFNLENRDLARIPRFRDLFNLFDLYAVPYFPLEPARHRAFVAVRSALQQALKVHGSAEAIDVMAEAQLLDPTNPSSTSQQVETHLYAHLRQATLVAEITDRAYHNTANVSFPYVLRGHSEAVQLYTCKGCAGIVDRFKVMPNHREYMRIPNWCGEADIRRKMVGATFITYTEAELVEHARSCLGAGLRMYRYQLLENHPGGLGSEF
;
A
#
# COMPACT_ATOMS: atom_id res chain seq x y z
N MET A 1 25.57 -32.90 14.28
CA MET A 1 25.86 -32.81 12.82
C MET A 1 26.49 -31.46 12.52
N THR A 2 27.66 -31.42 11.88
CA THR A 2 28.31 -30.16 11.47
C THR A 2 27.49 -29.47 10.38
N SER A 3 27.33 -28.15 10.43
CA SER A 3 26.56 -27.37 9.43
C SER A 3 26.89 -27.75 7.98
N SER A 4 28.17 -28.06 7.71
CA SER A 4 28.71 -28.54 6.42
C SER A 4 27.96 -29.73 5.80
N HIS A 5 27.48 -30.68 6.61
CA HIS A 5 26.83 -31.90 6.11
C HIS A 5 25.37 -31.66 5.69
N ILE A 6 24.64 -30.85 6.46
CA ILE A 6 23.29 -30.39 6.13
C ILE A 6 23.33 -29.55 4.84
N ILE A 7 24.38 -28.71 4.68
CA ILE A 7 24.57 -27.85 3.50
C ILE A 7 24.76 -28.65 2.21
N LYS A 8 25.52 -29.75 2.23
CA LYS A 8 25.72 -30.60 1.05
C LYS A 8 24.45 -31.33 0.63
N LEU A 9 23.67 -31.82 1.59
CA LEU A 9 22.39 -32.49 1.34
C LEU A 9 21.33 -31.51 0.81
N MET A 10 21.28 -30.28 1.33
CA MET A 10 20.36 -29.25 0.86
C MET A 10 20.57 -28.92 -0.63
N LYS A 11 21.83 -28.72 -1.08
CA LYS A 11 22.10 -28.34 -2.48
C LYS A 11 21.67 -29.40 -3.50
N ALA A 12 21.72 -30.69 -3.14
CA ALA A 12 21.34 -31.79 -4.03
C ALA A 12 19.82 -32.03 -4.08
N ALA A 13 19.12 -31.86 -2.95
CA ALA A 13 17.68 -32.13 -2.85
C ALA A 13 16.78 -31.01 -3.40
N ILE A 14 17.24 -29.75 -3.29
CA ILE A 14 16.45 -28.56 -3.61
C ILE A 14 16.02 -28.51 -5.09
N VAL A 15 16.85 -28.98 -6.02
CA VAL A 15 16.57 -28.82 -7.47
C VAL A 15 15.54 -29.82 -7.99
N SER A 16 15.54 -31.06 -7.51
CA SER A 16 14.59 -32.10 -7.96
C SER A 16 13.25 -32.04 -7.24
N PHE A 17 13.20 -31.49 -6.02
CA PHE A 17 11.99 -31.52 -5.17
C PHE A 17 11.13 -30.26 -5.28
N LEU A 18 11.72 -29.08 -5.56
CA LEU A 18 11.00 -27.80 -5.63
C LEU A 18 9.90 -27.73 -6.71
N ILE A 19 9.93 -28.63 -7.70
CA ILE A 19 8.99 -28.64 -8.83
C ILE A 19 7.71 -29.45 -8.51
N GLY A 20 7.71 -30.26 -7.43
CA GLY A 20 6.67 -31.28 -7.20
C GLY A 20 5.62 -31.02 -6.12
N THR A 21 5.87 -30.16 -5.12
CA THR A 21 4.99 -30.06 -3.93
C THR A 21 4.58 -28.62 -3.60
N SER A 22 3.26 -28.36 -3.58
CA SER A 22 2.64 -27.07 -3.23
C SER A 22 2.87 -26.62 -1.79
N ASP A 23 3.36 -27.51 -0.92
CA ASP A 23 3.37 -27.32 0.53
C ASP A 23 4.31 -26.23 1.04
N TRP A 24 5.30 -25.81 0.26
CA TRP A 24 6.33 -24.83 0.66
C TRP A 24 5.93 -23.37 0.46
N THR A 25 4.92 -23.15 -0.37
CA THR A 25 4.49 -21.83 -0.80
C THR A 25 3.15 -21.54 -0.18
N GLU A 26 2.92 -20.30 0.23
CA GLU A 26 1.57 -19.81 0.46
C GLU A 26 1.23 -18.91 -0.71
N ARG A 27 0.19 -19.29 -1.46
CA ARG A 27 -0.33 -18.44 -2.52
C ARG A 27 -0.85 -17.19 -1.86
N THR A 28 -0.35 -16.03 -2.27
CA THR A 28 -1.01 -14.80 -1.89
C THR A 28 -2.27 -14.69 -2.72
N ASN A 29 -3.40 -15.12 -2.16
CA ASN A 29 -4.67 -15.13 -2.87
C ASN A 29 -5.28 -13.71 -2.85
N PRO A 30 -5.51 -13.08 -4.02
CA PRO A 30 -6.24 -11.81 -4.10
C PRO A 30 -7.60 -11.83 -3.40
N ASP A 31 -8.26 -13.00 -3.34
CA ASP A 31 -9.55 -13.17 -2.67
C ASP A 31 -9.42 -13.24 -1.14
N GLN A 32 -8.28 -13.65 -0.59
CA GLN A 32 -8.01 -13.57 0.85
C GLN A 32 -7.57 -12.17 1.28
N TRP A 33 -7.06 -11.35 0.36
CA TRP A 33 -6.76 -9.94 0.61
C TRP A 33 -8.01 -9.09 0.75
N ASN A 34 -9.11 -9.56 0.18
CA ASN A 34 -10.42 -9.07 0.47
C ASN A 34 -10.89 -9.70 1.79
N ARG A 35 -10.84 -8.96 2.90
CA ARG A 35 -11.88 -9.14 3.92
C ARG A 35 -13.22 -8.78 3.25
N ILE A 36 -13.84 -9.76 2.60
CA ILE A 36 -15.04 -9.62 1.76
C ILE A 36 -16.13 -8.89 2.54
N GLU A 37 -16.27 -9.17 3.83
CA GLU A 37 -17.25 -8.57 4.73
C GLU A 37 -17.05 -7.06 4.96
N PHE A 38 -15.81 -6.61 5.20
CA PHE A 38 -15.50 -5.20 5.45
C PHE A 38 -15.77 -4.33 4.21
N MET A 39 -15.37 -4.80 3.02
CA MET A 39 -15.46 -4.01 1.79
C MET A 39 -16.87 -3.99 1.17
N ASP A 40 -17.67 -5.04 1.40
CA ASP A 40 -19.09 -5.02 1.04
C ASP A 40 -19.86 -3.99 1.89
N LEU A 41 -19.45 -3.77 3.13
CA LEU A 41 -20.00 -2.73 4.00
C LEU A 41 -19.60 -1.32 3.57
N VAL A 42 -18.34 -1.06 3.20
CA VAL A 42 -17.94 0.22 2.59
C VAL A 42 -18.76 0.49 1.32
N SER A 43 -19.01 -0.54 0.51
CA SER A 43 -19.84 -0.41 -0.69
C SER A 43 -21.31 -0.10 -0.39
N LYS A 44 -21.85 -0.56 0.74
CA LYS A 44 -23.21 -0.24 1.23
C LYS A 44 -23.30 1.17 1.82
N GLU A 45 -22.33 1.58 2.65
CA GLU A 45 -22.21 2.93 3.20
C GLU A 45 -22.05 4.00 2.10
N VAL A 46 -21.26 3.71 1.06
CA VAL A 46 -21.08 4.61 -0.09
C VAL A 46 -22.32 4.68 -1.01
N ARG A 47 -23.21 3.68 -0.96
CA ARG A 47 -24.52 3.75 -1.64
C ARG A 47 -25.54 4.61 -0.89
N ALA A 48 -25.42 4.74 0.43
CA ALA A 48 -26.40 5.43 1.28
C ALA A 48 -26.61 6.95 0.98
N PRO A 49 -25.70 7.69 0.32
CA PRO A 49 -25.97 9.06 -0.13
C PRO A 49 -26.07 9.20 -1.67
N LEU A 50 -26.31 8.11 -2.42
CA LEU A 50 -26.51 8.19 -3.88
C LEU A 50 -27.99 8.31 -4.29
N GLU A 51 -28.93 8.28 -3.35
CA GLU A 51 -30.31 8.64 -3.62
C GLU A 51 -30.50 10.16 -3.48
N GLU A 52 -31.05 10.75 -4.55
CA GLU A 52 -31.40 12.16 -4.76
C GLU A 52 -30.28 13.16 -5.06
N ILE A 53 -29.80 13.13 -6.30
CA ILE A 53 -29.55 14.36 -7.05
C ILE A 53 -30.35 14.30 -8.35
N THR A 54 -31.63 14.66 -8.28
CA THR A 54 -32.45 15.02 -9.44
C THR A 54 -32.05 16.43 -9.87
N VAL A 55 -31.30 16.53 -10.98
CA VAL A 55 -31.01 17.84 -11.61
C VAL A 55 -32.14 18.15 -12.59
N PRO A 56 -32.85 19.29 -12.47
CA PRO A 56 -33.85 19.70 -13.45
C PRO A 56 -33.18 20.18 -14.75
N PRO A 57 -33.85 20.05 -15.92
CA PRO A 57 -33.23 20.34 -17.21
C PRO A 57 -33.53 21.78 -17.64
N GLU A 58 -32.67 22.76 -17.34
CA GLU A 58 -32.81 24.09 -17.96
C GLU A 58 -31.48 24.70 -18.43
N GLN A 59 -31.37 24.73 -19.76
CA GLN A 59 -30.95 25.82 -20.65
C GLN A 59 -29.64 26.58 -20.35
N CYS A 60 -28.66 26.41 -21.24
CA CYS A 60 -27.46 27.26 -21.31
C CYS A 60 -27.49 28.09 -22.62
N PRO A 61 -27.15 29.39 -22.61
CA PRO A 61 -27.17 30.24 -23.79
C PRO A 61 -26.01 29.90 -24.74
N ARG A 62 -26.28 29.96 -26.04
CA ARG A 62 -25.28 29.77 -27.10
C ARG A 62 -24.61 31.10 -27.43
N ASP A 63 -23.33 31.23 -27.11
CA ASP A 63 -22.48 32.26 -27.72
C ASP A 63 -21.62 31.66 -28.82
N THR A 64 -21.66 32.34 -29.96
CA THR A 64 -21.09 32.00 -31.25
C THR A 64 -19.64 32.46 -31.37
N PHE A 65 -18.74 31.52 -31.66
CA PHE A 65 -17.50 31.79 -32.38
C PHE A 65 -17.35 30.75 -33.49
N THR A 66 -17.40 31.18 -34.75
CA THR A 66 -17.19 30.34 -35.92
C THR A 66 -15.91 30.76 -36.65
N VAL A 67 -14.94 29.84 -36.70
CA VAL A 67 -13.98 29.74 -37.81
C VAL A 67 -14.18 28.35 -38.43
N PRO A 68 -14.45 28.22 -39.73
CA PRO A 68 -14.77 26.94 -40.34
C PRO A 68 -13.48 26.15 -40.57
N ILE A 69 -13.17 25.23 -39.65
CA ILE A 69 -12.30 24.10 -39.97
C ILE A 69 -13.17 23.12 -40.75
N HIS A 70 -12.74 22.75 -41.95
CA HIS A 70 -13.44 21.77 -42.77
C HIS A 70 -13.29 20.39 -42.11
N VAL A 71 -14.25 20.05 -41.26
CA VAL A 71 -14.33 18.75 -40.60
C VAL A 71 -15.21 17.85 -41.47
N GLU A 72 -14.62 16.81 -42.07
CA GLU A 72 -15.38 15.66 -42.57
C GLU A 72 -16.40 15.26 -41.50
N ARG A 73 -17.69 15.14 -41.87
CA ARG A 73 -18.80 14.93 -40.92
C ARG A 73 -18.43 13.84 -39.89
N LEU A 74 -18.14 14.27 -38.67
CA LEU A 74 -17.93 13.36 -37.55
C LEU A 74 -19.23 12.56 -37.33
N PRO A 75 -19.15 11.28 -36.97
CA PRO A 75 -20.34 10.52 -36.58
C PRO A 75 -21.15 11.30 -35.53
N GLU A 76 -22.49 11.33 -35.65
CA GLU A 76 -23.36 12.17 -34.80
C GLU A 76 -23.11 11.96 -33.30
N ASP A 77 -22.76 10.74 -32.90
CA ASP A 77 -22.42 10.40 -31.52
C ASP A 77 -21.12 11.04 -31.03
N ARG A 78 -20.13 11.22 -31.91
CA ARG A 78 -18.86 11.85 -31.57
C ARG A 78 -18.99 13.36 -31.53
N ALA A 79 -19.83 13.95 -32.39
CA ALA A 79 -20.11 15.39 -32.37
C ALA A 79 -20.68 15.88 -31.02
N LYS A 80 -21.36 15.00 -30.28
CA LYS A 80 -21.87 15.29 -28.91
C LYS A 80 -20.77 15.51 -27.87
N LEU A 81 -19.51 15.19 -28.18
CA LEU A 81 -18.35 15.48 -27.32
C LEU A 81 -17.88 16.96 -27.42
N GLY A 82 -18.51 17.77 -28.28
CA GLY A 82 -18.16 19.17 -28.49
C GLY A 82 -16.77 19.34 -29.09
N HIS A 83 -16.00 20.31 -28.59
CA HIS A 83 -14.64 20.58 -29.08
C HIS A 83 -13.67 19.39 -28.94
N LEU A 84 -13.89 18.51 -27.94
CA LEU A 84 -13.09 17.30 -27.77
C LEU A 84 -13.30 16.28 -28.91
N ALA A 85 -14.40 16.38 -29.66
CA ALA A 85 -14.68 15.52 -30.80
C ALA A 85 -13.61 15.64 -31.90
N MET A 86 -12.93 16.79 -31.96
CA MET A 86 -11.86 17.09 -32.93
C MET A 86 -10.54 16.37 -32.61
N LEU A 87 -10.35 15.88 -31.38
CA LEU A 87 -9.13 15.21 -30.98
C LEU A 87 -9.13 13.75 -31.46
N PRO A 88 -8.00 13.21 -31.95
CA PRO A 88 -7.86 11.79 -32.24
C PRO A 88 -8.16 10.91 -31.01
N ASN A 89 -8.66 9.69 -31.25
CA ASN A 89 -8.97 8.76 -30.17
C ASN A 89 -7.74 8.44 -29.33
N ASP A 90 -6.55 8.42 -29.91
CA ASP A 90 -5.30 8.15 -29.19
C ASP A 90 -4.98 9.27 -28.18
N ILE A 91 -5.32 10.51 -28.50
CA ILE A 91 -5.15 11.64 -27.58
C ILE A 91 -6.20 11.57 -26.46
N LEU A 92 -7.46 11.29 -26.82
CA LEU A 92 -8.54 11.19 -25.84
C LEU A 92 -8.32 10.01 -24.87
N ALA A 93 -8.03 8.82 -25.39
CA ALA A 93 -7.89 7.60 -24.61
C ALA A 93 -6.49 7.42 -24.00
N GLY A 94 -5.44 7.88 -24.67
CA GLY A 94 -4.05 7.67 -24.26
C GLY A 94 -3.45 8.80 -23.42
N ILE A 95 -3.97 10.03 -23.53
CA ILE A 95 -3.43 11.19 -22.82
C ILE A 95 -4.46 11.77 -21.86
N ILE A 96 -5.64 12.12 -22.36
CA ILE A 96 -6.65 12.84 -21.56
C ILE A 96 -7.23 11.91 -20.49
N LEU A 97 -7.73 10.73 -20.89
CA LEU A 97 -8.37 9.81 -19.96
C LEU A 97 -7.46 9.39 -18.78
N PRO A 98 -6.17 9.04 -18.97
CA PRO A 98 -5.29 8.72 -17.85
C PRO A 98 -5.04 9.90 -16.91
N THR A 99 -5.05 11.14 -17.39
CA THR A 99 -4.81 12.32 -16.53
C THR A 99 -6.00 12.69 -15.64
N MET A 100 -7.19 12.17 -15.95
CA MET A 100 -8.38 12.43 -15.15
C MET A 100 -8.38 11.63 -13.86
N ASP A 101 -8.93 12.22 -12.79
CA ASP A 101 -9.31 11.48 -11.60
C ASP A 101 -10.58 10.64 -11.86
N TYR A 102 -10.85 9.68 -10.97
CA TYR A 102 -11.99 8.77 -11.12
C TYR A 102 -13.35 9.48 -11.23
N VAL A 103 -13.56 10.55 -10.45
CA VAL A 103 -14.83 11.29 -10.49
C VAL A 103 -14.97 12.03 -11.80
N SER A 104 -13.88 12.64 -12.29
CA SER A 104 -13.85 13.26 -13.62
C SER A 104 -14.13 12.25 -14.74
N VAL A 105 -13.58 11.03 -14.66
CA VAL A 105 -13.87 9.95 -15.63
C VAL A 105 -15.33 9.51 -15.56
N SER A 106 -15.87 9.31 -14.36
CA SER A 106 -17.28 8.95 -14.18
C SER A 106 -18.22 10.01 -14.77
N ARG A 107 -17.94 11.30 -14.51
CA ARG A 107 -18.68 12.42 -15.11
C ARG A 107 -18.50 12.48 -16.62
N PHE A 108 -17.29 12.26 -17.13
CA PHE A 108 -17.02 12.22 -18.56
C PHE A 108 -17.86 11.14 -19.27
N CYS A 109 -17.96 9.94 -18.69
CA CYS A 109 -18.83 8.87 -19.21
C CYS A 109 -20.31 9.27 -19.31
N GLN A 110 -20.78 10.17 -18.46
CA GLN A 110 -22.19 10.61 -18.42
C GLN A 110 -22.51 11.69 -19.46
N THR A 111 -21.50 12.27 -20.12
CA THR A 111 -21.71 13.37 -21.08
C THR A 111 -22.36 12.90 -22.38
N CYS A 112 -21.97 11.74 -22.92
CA CYS A 112 -22.53 11.16 -24.14
C CYS A 112 -22.16 9.66 -24.29
N SER A 113 -22.87 8.97 -25.20
CA SER A 113 -22.62 7.55 -25.51
C SER A 113 -21.22 7.29 -26.06
N PHE A 114 -20.62 8.26 -26.78
CA PHE A 114 -19.25 8.14 -27.27
C PHE A 114 -18.23 8.16 -26.13
N ALA A 115 -18.35 9.10 -25.19
CA ALA A 115 -17.48 9.18 -24.01
C ALA A 115 -17.54 7.89 -23.19
N TYR A 116 -18.75 7.40 -22.92
CA TYR A 116 -18.95 6.11 -22.26
C TYR A 116 -18.23 4.97 -23.00
N ARG A 117 -18.44 4.83 -24.32
CA ARG A 117 -17.78 3.78 -25.13
C ARG A 117 -16.26 3.94 -25.16
N LEU A 118 -15.74 5.16 -25.19
CA LEU A 118 -14.31 5.43 -25.18
C LEU A 118 -13.67 4.91 -23.89
N VAL A 119 -14.27 5.21 -22.74
CA VAL A 119 -13.80 4.73 -21.43
C VAL A 119 -14.01 3.22 -21.30
N ALA A 120 -15.19 2.72 -21.65
CA ALA A 120 -15.52 1.30 -21.56
C ALA A 120 -14.66 0.42 -22.48
N ARG A 121 -14.14 0.94 -23.59
CA ARG A 121 -13.21 0.24 -24.50
C ARG A 121 -11.75 0.43 -24.16
N ASN A 122 -11.41 1.33 -23.22
CA ASN A 122 -10.03 1.50 -22.79
C ASN A 122 -9.56 0.27 -22.00
N ASN A 123 -8.57 -0.44 -22.54
CA ASN A 123 -8.11 -1.71 -21.97
C ASN A 123 -7.55 -1.52 -20.55
N GLU A 124 -6.72 -0.50 -20.33
CA GLU A 124 -6.10 -0.24 -19.03
C GLU A 124 -7.14 0.03 -17.95
N TYR A 125 -8.16 0.82 -18.26
CA TYR A 125 -9.25 1.09 -17.34
C TYR A 125 -10.07 -0.17 -17.01
N ARG A 126 -10.33 -1.03 -18.01
CA ARG A 126 -11.01 -2.32 -17.79
C ARG A 126 -10.19 -3.25 -16.89
N VAL A 127 -8.88 -3.36 -17.14
CA VAL A 127 -7.98 -4.18 -16.33
C VAL A 127 -7.93 -3.67 -14.90
N LEU A 128 -7.81 -2.35 -14.71
CA LEU A 128 -7.84 -1.73 -13.38
C LEU A 128 -9.14 -2.06 -12.62
N LEU A 129 -10.31 -1.90 -13.26
CA LEU A 129 -11.59 -2.22 -12.64
C LEU A 129 -11.78 -3.71 -12.36
N ALA A 130 -11.24 -4.58 -13.21
CA ALA A 130 -11.31 -6.02 -13.01
C ALA A 130 -10.43 -6.48 -11.84
N GLN A 131 -9.21 -5.94 -11.76
CA GLN A 131 -8.20 -6.37 -10.79
C GLN A 131 -8.34 -5.67 -9.44
N VAL A 132 -8.83 -4.43 -9.43
CA VAL A 132 -8.94 -3.61 -8.21
C VAL A 132 -10.28 -2.87 -8.13
N PRO A 133 -11.44 -3.56 -8.22
CA PRO A 133 -12.76 -2.91 -8.30
C PRO A 133 -13.07 -1.98 -7.12
N LYS A 134 -12.42 -2.22 -5.98
CA LYS A 134 -12.67 -1.53 -4.71
C LYS A 134 -11.78 -0.31 -4.49
N ILE A 135 -10.81 -0.03 -5.36
CA ILE A 135 -9.87 1.09 -5.15
C ILE A 135 -10.60 2.44 -5.10
N PHE A 136 -11.58 2.65 -5.97
CA PHE A 136 -12.29 3.92 -6.09
C PHE A 136 -13.25 4.20 -4.92
N PRO A 137 -14.08 3.24 -4.46
CA PRO A 137 -14.83 3.38 -3.21
C PRO A 137 -13.94 3.76 -2.02
N VAL A 138 -12.77 3.11 -1.87
CA VAL A 138 -11.85 3.39 -0.77
C VAL A 138 -11.25 4.79 -0.89
N LEU A 139 -10.78 5.18 -2.07
CA LEU A 139 -10.29 6.55 -2.33
C LEU A 139 -11.39 7.59 -2.06
N ARG A 140 -12.65 7.26 -2.34
CA ARG A 140 -13.79 8.13 -2.03
C ARG A 140 -14.00 8.26 -0.52
N ALA A 141 -14.02 7.15 0.21
CA ALA A 141 -14.15 7.12 1.67
C ALA A 141 -13.05 7.94 2.37
N LEU A 142 -11.81 7.81 1.88
CA LEU A 142 -10.66 8.59 2.34
C LEU A 142 -10.66 10.06 1.91
N ARG A 143 -11.57 10.48 1.02
CA ARG A 143 -11.56 11.80 0.35
C ARG A 143 -10.30 12.08 -0.48
N LEU A 144 -9.69 11.04 -1.04
CA LEU A 144 -8.54 11.11 -1.95
C LEU A 144 -8.93 11.06 -3.43
N HIS A 145 -10.18 10.73 -3.75
CA HIS A 145 -10.67 10.50 -5.11
C HIS A 145 -10.50 11.64 -6.12
N LEU A 146 -10.35 12.90 -5.68
CA LEU A 146 -10.09 14.05 -6.57
C LEU A 146 -8.60 14.36 -6.76
N ARG A 147 -7.73 13.68 -6.02
CA ARG A 147 -6.28 13.95 -6.02
C ARG A 147 -5.47 12.91 -6.76
N VAL A 148 -6.10 11.77 -7.03
CA VAL A 148 -5.45 10.60 -7.62
C VAL A 148 -5.95 10.45 -9.05
N SER A 149 -5.03 10.57 -10.01
CA SER A 149 -5.37 10.33 -11.41
C SER A 149 -5.41 8.83 -11.71
N LEU A 150 -6.11 8.44 -12.77
CA LEU A 150 -6.08 7.06 -13.26
C LEU A 150 -4.65 6.64 -13.63
N LYS A 151 -3.86 7.55 -14.21
CA LYS A 151 -2.47 7.32 -14.58
C LYS A 151 -1.63 6.91 -13.38
N ASP A 152 -1.80 7.55 -12.24
CA ASP A 152 -1.03 7.23 -11.03
C ASP A 152 -1.30 5.80 -10.55
N ILE A 153 -2.58 5.40 -10.52
CA ILE A 153 -2.98 4.04 -10.13
C ILE A 153 -2.50 3.01 -11.14
N LEU A 154 -2.67 3.28 -12.44
CA LEU A 154 -2.23 2.39 -13.52
C LEU A 154 -0.71 2.22 -13.55
N LEU A 155 0.05 3.29 -13.28
CA LEU A 155 1.49 3.21 -13.17
C LEU A 155 1.92 2.21 -12.10
N GLU A 156 1.31 2.28 -10.91
CA GLU A 156 1.60 1.34 -9.86
C GLU A 156 1.07 -0.06 -10.16
N LEU A 157 -0.03 -0.21 -10.90
CA LEU A 157 -0.60 -1.52 -11.28
C LEU A 157 0.40 -2.33 -12.12
N HIS A 158 1.19 -1.65 -12.95
CA HIS A 158 2.24 -2.24 -13.80
C HIS A 158 3.64 -2.22 -13.19
N GLN A 159 3.78 -1.77 -11.95
CA GLN A 159 5.02 -1.89 -11.21
C GLN A 159 4.90 -3.06 -10.24
N SER A 160 5.93 -3.88 -10.07
CA SER A 160 5.95 -4.92 -9.03
C SER A 160 6.70 -4.48 -7.78
N LYS A 161 7.63 -3.53 -7.92
CA LYS A 161 8.57 -3.17 -6.87
C LYS A 161 8.01 -2.11 -5.91
N CYS A 162 8.33 -2.27 -4.63
CA CYS A 162 8.05 -1.38 -3.53
C CYS A 162 8.87 -0.10 -3.69
N ARG A 163 8.22 1.06 -3.59
CA ARG A 163 8.86 2.38 -3.64
C ARG A 163 9.80 2.64 -2.45
N GLY A 164 9.61 1.93 -1.34
CA GLY A 164 10.42 2.06 -0.13
C GLY A 164 11.73 1.28 -0.17
N CYS A 165 11.70 0.01 -0.54
CA CYS A 165 12.86 -0.89 -0.42
C CYS A 165 13.24 -1.65 -1.69
N GLY A 166 12.48 -1.51 -2.78
CA GLY A 166 12.75 -2.21 -4.06
C GLY A 166 12.33 -3.68 -4.11
N GLU A 167 11.94 -4.30 -3.00
CA GLU A 167 11.34 -5.65 -2.98
C GLU A 167 9.96 -5.67 -3.62
N ASN A 168 9.38 -6.84 -3.91
CA ASN A 168 8.02 -6.92 -4.44
C ASN A 168 6.99 -6.34 -3.44
N GLY A 169 6.18 -5.39 -3.91
CA GLY A 169 5.15 -4.71 -3.11
C GLY A 169 3.77 -5.27 -3.40
N THR A 170 3.05 -5.65 -2.36
CA THR A 170 1.70 -6.25 -2.42
C THR A 170 0.58 -5.29 -2.06
N ASN A 171 0.91 -4.06 -1.70
CA ASN A 171 -0.07 -3.05 -1.28
C ASN A 171 0.19 -1.73 -2.00
N ILE A 172 -0.82 -0.87 -2.00
CA ILE A 172 -0.70 0.52 -2.39
C ILE A 172 -0.96 1.40 -1.17
N PHE A 173 -0.04 2.32 -0.88
CA PHE A 173 -0.23 3.35 0.12
C PHE A 173 -1.04 4.48 -0.50
N LEU A 174 -2.31 4.58 -0.11
CA LEU A 174 -3.31 5.42 -0.75
C LEU A 174 -3.02 6.92 -0.69
N PRO A 175 -2.42 7.48 0.38
CA PRO A 175 -2.15 8.91 0.45
C PRO A 175 -1.20 9.42 -0.63
N THR A 176 -0.26 8.60 -1.10
CA THR A 176 0.71 8.94 -2.15
C THR A 176 0.56 8.11 -3.41
N VAL A 177 -0.33 7.10 -3.41
CA VAL A 177 -0.57 6.18 -4.53
C VAL A 177 0.75 5.49 -4.92
N GLU A 178 1.48 5.02 -3.91
CA GLU A 178 2.76 4.34 -4.11
C GLU A 178 2.61 2.85 -3.78
N ARG A 179 3.21 1.98 -4.58
CA ARG A 179 3.32 0.56 -4.24
C ARG A 179 4.29 0.34 -3.08
N VAL A 180 3.87 -0.43 -2.08
CA VAL A 180 4.63 -0.68 -0.86
C VAL A 180 4.50 -2.16 -0.44
N CYS A 181 5.59 -2.75 0.03
CA CYS A 181 5.55 -4.07 0.66
C CYS A 181 5.07 -3.98 2.12
N SER A 182 4.53 -5.06 2.68
CA SER A 182 4.03 -5.04 4.07
C SER A 182 5.12 -4.71 5.09
N ASN A 183 6.38 -5.05 4.81
CA ASN A 183 7.51 -4.68 5.66
C ASN A 183 7.73 -3.16 5.71
N CYS A 184 7.69 -2.47 4.56
CA CYS A 184 7.80 -1.02 4.53
C CYS A 184 6.58 -0.34 5.15
N LEU A 185 5.36 -0.84 4.92
CA LEU A 185 4.18 -0.30 5.61
C LEU A 185 4.34 -0.38 7.13
N ARG A 186 4.88 -1.50 7.63
CA ARG A 186 5.05 -1.74 9.07
C ARG A 186 6.19 -0.93 9.71
N TYR A 187 7.34 -0.82 9.05
CA TYR A 187 8.55 -0.29 9.68
C TYR A 187 9.11 0.99 9.06
N ASN A 188 8.67 1.37 7.85
CA ASN A 188 9.09 2.61 7.21
C ASN A 188 8.06 3.70 7.47
N GLN A 189 8.43 4.62 8.35
CA GLN A 189 7.61 5.74 8.80
C GLN A 189 7.18 6.67 7.69
N GLY A 190 7.90 6.70 6.56
CA GLY A 190 7.47 7.43 5.39
C GLY A 190 6.12 6.97 4.84
N PHE A 191 5.67 5.76 5.19
CA PHE A 191 4.36 5.21 4.82
C PHE A 191 3.39 5.13 6.00
N TRP A 192 3.69 5.79 7.11
CA TRP A 192 2.78 5.87 8.25
C TRP A 192 1.80 7.03 8.11
N THR A 193 0.72 6.93 8.86
CA THR A 193 -0.28 7.98 8.99
C THR A 193 -0.44 8.36 10.45
N ILE A 194 -0.63 9.66 10.71
CA ILE A 194 -0.80 10.22 12.04
C ILE A 194 -1.94 11.23 12.02
N TYR A 195 -2.49 11.54 13.19
CA TYR A 195 -3.51 12.58 13.29
C TYR A 195 -2.93 13.95 12.92
N LEU A 196 -3.81 14.83 12.43
CA LEU A 196 -3.44 16.21 12.11
C LEU A 196 -2.80 16.95 13.31
N GLN A 197 -3.33 16.72 14.51
CA GLN A 197 -2.81 17.31 15.76
C GLN A 197 -1.44 16.72 16.14
N GLU A 198 -1.22 15.43 15.90
CA GLU A 198 0.09 14.81 16.12
C GLU A 198 1.10 15.37 15.12
N ALA A 199 0.74 15.53 13.85
CA ALA A 199 1.61 16.16 12.87
C ALA A 199 1.96 17.61 13.27
N GLN A 200 1.00 18.35 13.81
CA GLN A 200 1.23 19.69 14.35
C GLN A 200 2.32 19.70 15.42
N ARG A 201 2.22 18.78 16.39
CA ARG A 201 3.15 18.66 17.52
C ARG A 201 4.50 18.10 17.10
N CYS A 202 4.51 17.02 16.32
CA CYS A 202 5.73 16.29 15.96
C CYS A 202 6.67 17.14 15.10
N PHE A 203 6.10 18.00 14.25
CA PHE A 203 6.82 18.75 13.24
C PHE A 203 6.76 20.27 13.43
N ASN A 204 6.24 20.74 14.57
CA ASN A 204 5.97 22.15 14.86
C ASN A 204 5.35 22.90 13.66
N LEU A 205 4.24 22.37 13.15
CA LEU A 205 3.54 22.97 12.01
C LEU A 205 2.39 23.86 12.50
N GLU A 206 2.11 24.96 11.82
CA GLU A 206 0.90 25.73 12.10
C GLU A 206 -0.29 25.24 11.26
N ASN A 207 -1.51 25.65 11.63
CA ASN A 207 -2.73 25.33 10.87
C ASN A 207 -2.65 25.74 9.39
N ARG A 208 -1.95 26.85 9.08
CA ARG A 208 -1.71 27.32 7.72
C ARG A 208 -0.83 26.36 6.91
N ASP A 209 0.15 25.72 7.55
CA ASP A 209 1.05 24.77 6.90
C ASP A 209 0.36 23.43 6.71
N LEU A 210 -0.39 23.00 7.72
CA LEU A 210 -1.23 21.81 7.66
C LEU A 210 -2.33 21.90 6.60
N ALA A 211 -2.75 23.11 6.19
CA ALA A 211 -3.72 23.30 5.10
C ALA A 211 -3.15 22.95 3.72
N ARG A 212 -1.82 22.97 3.57
CA ARG A 212 -1.12 22.63 2.33
C ARG A 212 -0.90 21.13 2.14
N ILE A 213 -1.07 20.34 3.20
CA ILE A 213 -0.84 18.90 3.21
C ILE A 213 -2.12 18.16 2.81
N PRO A 214 -2.03 17.07 2.00
CA PRO A 214 -3.14 16.15 1.83
C PRO A 214 -3.66 15.59 3.15
N ARG A 215 -4.94 15.86 3.40
CA ARG A 215 -5.69 15.30 4.53
C ARG A 215 -6.64 14.23 4.02
N PHE A 216 -6.77 13.15 4.77
CA PHE A 216 -7.75 12.11 4.51
C PHE A 216 -8.48 11.73 5.80
N ARG A 217 -9.62 11.07 5.65
CA ARG A 217 -10.40 10.58 6.79
C ARG A 217 -9.87 9.23 7.25
N ASP A 218 -10.09 8.94 8.52
CA ASP A 218 -9.83 7.60 9.03
C ASP A 218 -10.70 6.54 8.34
N LEU A 219 -10.12 5.36 8.09
CA LEU A 219 -10.89 4.16 7.78
C LEU A 219 -11.19 3.32 9.04
N PHE A 220 -10.62 3.62 10.23
CA PHE A 220 -10.85 2.81 11.44
C PHE A 220 -12.32 2.69 11.81
N ASN A 221 -13.12 3.75 11.66
CA ASN A 221 -14.57 3.67 11.88
C ASN A 221 -15.26 2.61 11.01
N LEU A 222 -14.64 2.19 9.90
CA LEU A 222 -15.14 1.11 9.05
C LEU A 222 -14.56 -0.24 9.52
N PHE A 223 -13.32 -0.29 10.02
CA PHE A 223 -12.62 -1.54 10.40
C PHE A 223 -13.05 -2.08 11.77
N ASP A 224 -13.53 -1.21 12.66
CA ASP A 224 -14.12 -1.56 13.96
C ASP A 224 -15.38 -2.41 13.85
N LEU A 225 -15.96 -2.54 12.66
CA LEU A 225 -17.10 -3.44 12.43
C LEU A 225 -16.73 -4.94 12.59
N TYR A 226 -15.43 -5.31 12.61
CA TYR A 226 -15.03 -6.73 12.57
C TYR A 226 -13.84 -7.14 13.44
N ALA A 227 -13.26 -6.28 14.27
CA ALA A 227 -12.13 -6.68 15.09
C ALA A 227 -12.18 -6.12 16.51
N VAL A 228 -12.60 -7.00 17.43
CA VAL A 228 -12.26 -6.99 18.86
C VAL A 228 -12.99 -5.91 19.70
N PRO A 229 -13.84 -6.30 20.68
CA PRO A 229 -14.70 -5.36 21.44
C PRO A 229 -13.95 -4.55 22.52
N TYR A 230 -12.64 -4.34 22.39
CA TYR A 230 -11.82 -3.96 23.55
C TYR A 230 -11.60 -2.47 23.80
N PHE A 231 -12.09 -1.56 22.95
CA PHE A 231 -12.13 -0.15 23.33
C PHE A 231 -13.44 0.49 22.89
N PRO A 232 -14.23 1.07 23.81
CA PRO A 232 -15.27 2.02 23.42
C PRO A 232 -14.56 3.24 22.84
N LEU A 233 -14.31 3.22 21.53
CA LEU A 233 -13.93 4.41 20.81
C LEU A 233 -15.15 5.33 20.86
N GLU A 234 -15.03 6.41 21.63
CA GLU A 234 -16.01 7.52 21.61
C GLU A 234 -16.41 7.79 20.16
N PRO A 235 -17.70 8.09 19.86
CA PRO A 235 -18.19 8.32 18.51
C PRO A 235 -17.24 9.28 17.79
N ALA A 236 -16.43 8.71 16.90
CA ALA A 236 -15.21 9.33 16.46
C ALA A 236 -15.56 10.57 15.63
N ARG A 237 -15.51 11.73 16.28
CA ARG A 237 -15.50 13.04 15.62
C ARG A 237 -14.52 12.93 14.47
N HIS A 238 -14.97 13.15 13.23
CA HIS A 238 -14.19 13.01 12.00
C HIS A 238 -12.73 13.47 12.14
N ARG A 239 -11.82 12.58 12.55
CA ARG A 239 -10.41 12.93 12.73
C ARG A 239 -9.74 12.92 11.37
N ALA A 240 -9.02 13.99 11.07
CA ALA A 240 -8.24 14.10 9.85
C ALA A 240 -6.85 13.51 10.08
N PHE A 241 -6.41 12.72 9.12
CA PHE A 241 -5.10 12.10 9.07
C PHE A 241 -4.25 12.75 7.98
N VAL A 242 -2.95 12.65 8.18
CA VAL A 242 -1.94 13.02 7.18
C VAL A 242 -0.89 11.91 7.09
N ALA A 243 -0.29 11.77 5.92
CA ALA A 243 0.88 10.91 5.77
C ALA A 243 2.09 11.58 6.43
N VAL A 244 2.85 10.82 7.21
CA VAL A 244 4.03 11.32 7.93
C VAL A 244 5.03 11.96 6.96
N ARG A 245 5.30 11.32 5.81
CA ARG A 245 6.20 11.88 4.78
C ARG A 245 5.74 13.25 4.30
N SER A 246 4.44 13.44 4.07
CA SER A 246 3.90 14.72 3.60
C SER A 246 4.01 15.81 4.68
N ALA A 247 3.83 15.44 5.96
CA ALA A 247 4.04 16.36 7.08
C ALA A 247 5.51 16.73 7.24
N LEU A 248 6.41 15.75 7.18
CA LEU A 248 7.85 15.99 7.23
C LEU A 248 8.33 16.88 6.06
N GLN A 249 7.88 16.61 4.84
CA GLN A 249 8.21 17.45 3.68
C GLN A 249 7.72 18.89 3.84
N GLN A 250 6.53 19.09 4.41
CA GLN A 250 6.03 20.44 4.69
C GLN A 250 6.85 21.11 5.79
N ALA A 251 7.24 20.37 6.82
CA ALA A 251 8.06 20.88 7.92
C ALA A 251 9.46 21.29 7.44
N LEU A 252 10.09 20.50 6.57
CA LEU A 252 11.37 20.84 5.95
C LEU A 252 11.29 22.14 5.14
N LYS A 253 10.15 22.42 4.48
CA LYS A 253 9.94 23.69 3.77
C LYS A 253 9.78 24.89 4.70
N VAL A 254 9.21 24.68 5.89
CA VAL A 254 8.94 25.75 6.87
C VAL A 254 10.20 26.05 7.69
N HIS A 255 10.88 25.00 8.16
CA HIS A 255 12.00 25.08 9.12
C HIS A 255 13.38 25.00 8.45
N GLY A 256 13.45 24.59 7.19
CA GLY A 256 14.67 24.57 6.38
C GLY A 256 15.54 23.32 6.53
N SER A 257 15.60 22.70 7.72
CA SER A 257 16.41 21.49 7.95
C SER A 257 15.78 20.54 8.97
N ALA A 258 16.24 19.29 9.03
CA ALA A 258 15.76 18.31 10.00
C ALA A 258 16.17 18.68 11.43
N GLU A 259 17.37 19.22 11.59
CA GLU A 259 17.91 19.69 12.88
C GLU A 259 17.08 20.85 13.43
N ALA A 260 16.65 21.77 12.56
CA ALA A 260 15.76 22.85 12.95
C ALA A 260 14.41 22.33 13.43
N ILE A 261 13.86 21.28 12.78
CA ILE A 261 12.62 20.63 13.24
C ILE A 261 12.82 20.00 14.61
N ASP A 262 13.95 19.32 14.85
CA ASP A 262 14.27 18.70 16.14
C ASP A 262 14.38 19.75 17.26
N VAL A 263 15.15 20.82 17.04
CA VAL A 263 15.31 21.92 18.02
C VAL A 263 13.96 22.57 18.34
N MET A 264 13.13 22.82 17.33
CA MET A 264 11.82 23.43 17.52
C MET A 264 10.84 22.51 18.26
N ALA A 265 10.87 21.21 17.95
CA ALA A 265 10.07 20.23 18.66
C ALA A 265 10.53 20.09 20.13
N GLU A 266 11.84 20.13 20.40
CA GLU A 266 12.38 20.14 21.75
C GLU A 266 12.02 21.40 22.53
N ALA A 267 12.08 22.58 21.90
CA ALA A 267 11.70 23.83 22.54
C ALA A 267 10.22 23.84 22.97
N GLN A 268 9.32 23.23 22.19
CA GLN A 268 7.92 23.05 22.58
C GLN A 268 7.72 22.11 23.77
N LEU A 269 8.66 21.19 24.03
CA LEU A 269 8.60 20.30 25.19
C LEU A 269 8.97 20.99 26.49
N LEU A 270 9.83 22.00 26.40
CA LEU A 270 10.34 22.74 27.54
C LEU A 270 9.42 23.89 27.96
N ASP A 271 8.33 24.16 27.22
CA ASP A 271 7.38 25.21 27.56
C ASP A 271 6.58 24.86 28.82
N PRO A 272 6.86 25.51 29.98
CA PRO A 272 6.22 25.19 31.25
C PRO A 272 4.74 25.62 31.29
N THR A 273 4.28 26.39 30.29
CA THR A 273 2.87 26.81 30.19
C THR A 273 1.96 25.73 29.60
N ASN A 274 2.52 24.60 29.16
CA ASN A 274 1.77 23.46 28.63
C ASN A 274 1.66 22.34 29.70
N PRO A 275 0.56 22.27 30.48
CA PRO A 275 0.44 21.41 31.67
C PRO A 275 0.37 19.89 31.42
N SER A 276 0.64 19.41 30.20
CA SER A 276 0.56 17.99 29.79
C SER A 276 1.88 17.23 29.96
N SER A 277 2.57 17.47 31.09
CA SER A 277 3.99 17.18 31.33
C SER A 277 4.37 15.73 31.69
N THR A 278 3.69 14.72 31.15
CA THR A 278 4.25 13.34 31.20
C THR A 278 3.87 12.51 29.97
N SER A 279 2.58 12.48 29.60
CA SER A 279 2.15 11.78 28.37
C SER A 279 2.70 12.45 27.11
N GLN A 280 2.82 13.78 27.08
CA GLN A 280 3.28 14.51 25.90
C GLN A 280 4.81 14.44 25.72
N GLN A 281 5.56 14.35 26.82
CA GLN A 281 7.01 14.10 26.78
C GLN A 281 7.31 12.68 26.27
N VAL A 282 6.55 11.68 26.74
CA VAL A 282 6.62 10.30 26.21
C VAL A 282 6.27 10.26 24.73
N GLU A 283 5.18 10.90 24.30
CA GLU A 283 4.78 10.98 22.88
C GLU A 283 5.85 11.64 22.00
N THR A 284 6.52 12.68 22.48
CA THR A 284 7.48 13.39 21.62
C THR A 284 8.80 12.65 21.49
N HIS A 285 9.25 11.93 22.53
CA HIS A 285 10.33 10.94 22.38
C HIS A 285 9.90 9.76 21.49
N LEU A 286 8.64 9.32 21.62
CA LEU A 286 8.02 8.33 20.76
C LEU A 286 7.99 8.78 19.30
N TYR A 287 8.05 10.06 18.99
CA TYR A 287 7.98 10.59 17.62
C TYR A 287 9.29 11.22 17.14
N ALA A 288 10.34 11.27 17.96
CA ALA A 288 11.67 11.75 17.56
C ALA A 288 12.21 10.96 16.35
N HIS A 289 11.89 9.67 16.28
CA HIS A 289 12.25 8.85 15.13
C HIS A 289 11.56 9.26 13.82
N LEU A 290 10.32 9.80 13.89
CA LEU A 290 9.56 10.22 12.70
C LEU A 290 10.24 11.38 11.99
N ARG A 291 10.98 12.22 12.74
CA ARG A 291 11.75 13.34 12.21
C ARG A 291 13.04 12.88 11.55
N GLN A 292 13.66 11.83 12.07
CA GLN A 292 14.90 11.26 11.56
C GLN A 292 14.70 10.29 10.39
N ALA A 293 13.44 9.94 10.06
CA ALA A 293 13.09 8.93 9.06
C ALA A 293 13.80 7.58 9.27
N THR A 294 14.19 7.29 10.51
CA THR A 294 14.94 6.10 10.87
C THR A 294 13.97 4.93 10.99
N LEU A 295 14.28 3.80 10.37
CA LEU A 295 13.48 2.59 10.57
C LEU A 295 13.53 2.18 12.05
N VAL A 296 12.39 2.16 12.74
CA VAL A 296 12.33 1.78 14.16
C VAL A 296 12.09 0.28 14.30
N ALA A 297 12.69 -0.31 15.32
CA ALA A 297 12.55 -1.74 15.60
C ALA A 297 11.35 -2.08 16.49
N GLU A 298 10.91 -1.13 17.32
CA GLU A 298 9.69 -1.23 18.14
C GLU A 298 8.54 -0.44 17.51
N ILE A 299 7.46 -1.15 17.22
CA ILE A 299 6.23 -0.53 16.72
C ILE A 299 5.60 0.15 17.91
N THR A 300 5.42 1.45 17.79
CA THR A 300 4.62 2.18 18.76
C THR A 300 3.16 1.88 18.42
N ASP A 301 2.39 1.35 19.37
CA ASP A 301 0.99 0.93 19.15
C ASP A 301 0.08 2.05 18.60
N ARG A 302 0.58 3.30 18.57
CA ARG A 302 -0.13 4.49 18.12
C ARG A 302 0.07 4.85 16.66
N ALA A 303 1.12 4.34 16.00
CA ALA A 303 1.32 4.60 14.57
C ALA A 303 0.34 3.75 13.75
N TYR A 304 -0.57 4.42 13.03
CA TYR A 304 -1.58 3.76 12.21
C TYR A 304 -1.01 3.33 10.86
N HIS A 305 -0.18 2.29 10.90
CA HIS A 305 0.53 1.72 9.76
C HIS A 305 -0.39 0.98 8.77
N ASN A 306 -1.64 0.69 9.16
CA ASN A 306 -2.58 -0.11 8.37
C ASN A 306 -3.84 0.64 7.89
N THR A 307 -3.97 1.94 8.14
CA THR A 307 -5.24 2.67 7.89
C THR A 307 -5.45 3.19 6.50
N ALA A 308 -4.38 3.39 5.74
CA ALA A 308 -4.45 4.05 4.44
C ALA A 308 -3.72 3.23 3.36
N ASN A 309 -3.82 1.91 3.45
CA ASN A 309 -3.35 1.02 2.39
C ASN A 309 -4.39 -0.04 2.06
N VAL A 310 -4.31 -0.55 0.84
CA VAL A 310 -5.06 -1.73 0.40
C VAL A 310 -4.13 -2.65 -0.35
N SER A 311 -4.44 -3.93 -0.34
CA SER A 311 -3.76 -4.88 -1.20
C SER A 311 -3.97 -4.49 -2.67
N PHE A 312 -2.89 -4.62 -3.43
CA PHE A 312 -2.82 -4.08 -4.77
C PHE A 312 -2.06 -5.06 -5.68
N PRO A 313 -2.73 -5.72 -6.63
CA PRO A 313 -2.11 -6.73 -7.48
C PRO A 313 -1.10 -6.08 -8.44
N TYR A 314 -0.18 -6.88 -8.95
CA TYR A 314 0.72 -6.49 -10.04
C TYR A 314 0.23 -7.13 -11.34
N VAL A 315 0.07 -6.34 -12.40
CA VAL A 315 -0.37 -6.82 -13.71
C VAL A 315 0.68 -6.44 -14.74
N LEU A 316 1.18 -7.42 -15.49
CA LEU A 316 2.09 -7.15 -16.60
C LEU A 316 1.40 -6.28 -17.66
N ARG A 317 2.12 -5.31 -18.22
CA ARG A 317 1.57 -4.44 -19.27
C ARG A 317 1.07 -5.30 -20.44
N GLY A 318 -0.12 -4.98 -20.96
CA GLY A 318 -0.77 -5.74 -22.02
C GLY A 318 -1.46 -7.04 -21.57
N HIS A 319 -1.36 -7.41 -20.29
CA HIS A 319 -2.05 -8.56 -19.73
C HIS A 319 -3.28 -8.11 -18.92
N SER A 320 -4.26 -9.00 -18.79
CA SER A 320 -5.48 -8.75 -18.01
C SER A 320 -5.47 -9.40 -16.63
N GLU A 321 -4.58 -10.36 -16.41
CA GLU A 321 -4.50 -11.15 -15.18
C GLU A 321 -3.37 -10.67 -14.28
N ALA A 322 -3.62 -10.68 -12.97
CA ALA A 322 -2.59 -10.41 -11.98
C ALA A 322 -1.52 -11.50 -11.98
N VAL A 323 -0.26 -11.09 -11.86
CA VAL A 323 0.85 -12.00 -11.64
C VAL A 323 0.70 -12.63 -10.27
N GLN A 324 0.71 -13.95 -10.23
CA GLN A 324 0.67 -14.70 -8.99
C GLN A 324 1.99 -14.50 -8.22
N LEU A 325 1.84 -14.11 -6.96
CA LEU A 325 2.94 -13.97 -6.02
C LEU A 325 2.83 -15.00 -4.89
N TYR A 326 3.97 -15.30 -4.29
CA TYR A 326 4.14 -16.34 -3.28
C TYR A 326 5.01 -15.84 -2.13
N THR A 327 4.73 -16.30 -0.91
CA THR A 327 5.63 -16.13 0.23
C THR A 327 6.34 -17.45 0.55
N CYS A 328 7.51 -17.36 1.17
CA CYS A 328 8.26 -18.53 1.62
C CYS A 328 7.81 -18.95 3.02
N LYS A 329 7.16 -20.12 3.16
CA LYS A 329 6.82 -20.68 4.49
C LYS A 329 8.04 -21.03 5.33
N GLY A 330 9.20 -21.22 4.69
CA GLY A 330 10.49 -21.32 5.34
C GLY A 330 10.81 -20.07 6.17
N CYS A 331 10.75 -18.88 5.54
CA CYS A 331 10.96 -17.61 6.22
C CYS A 331 9.98 -17.42 7.39
N ALA A 332 8.69 -17.70 7.18
CA ALA A 332 7.68 -17.63 8.24
C ALA A 332 8.03 -18.55 9.42
N GLY A 333 8.44 -19.79 9.15
CA GLY A 333 8.78 -20.75 10.20
C GLY A 333 10.00 -20.40 11.04
N ILE A 334 10.98 -19.66 10.50
CA ILE A 334 12.14 -19.23 11.30
C ILE A 334 11.73 -18.22 12.38
N VAL A 335 10.85 -17.27 12.03
CA VAL A 335 10.45 -16.17 12.93
C VAL A 335 9.84 -16.67 14.23
N ASP A 336 9.02 -17.71 14.15
CA ASP A 336 8.24 -18.17 15.32
C ASP A 336 9.03 -19.11 16.25
N ARG A 337 10.07 -19.77 15.75
CA ARG A 337 10.66 -20.94 16.43
C ARG A 337 12.16 -20.88 16.68
N PHE A 338 12.90 -20.02 15.98
CA PHE A 338 14.35 -20.09 15.99
C PHE A 338 15.01 -18.89 16.64
N LYS A 339 15.79 -19.15 17.69
CA LYS A 339 16.84 -18.25 18.12
C LYS A 339 17.91 -18.21 17.03
N VAL A 340 18.05 -17.07 16.38
CA VAL A 340 19.03 -16.89 15.29
C VAL A 340 20.43 -16.92 15.85
N MET A 341 21.14 -18.01 15.55
CA MET A 341 22.55 -18.16 15.85
C MET A 341 23.39 -17.29 14.90
N PRO A 342 24.61 -16.87 15.30
CA PRO A 342 25.47 -16.03 14.47
C PRO A 342 25.73 -16.59 13.07
N ASN A 343 25.94 -17.90 12.95
CA ASN A 343 26.13 -18.58 11.65
C ASN A 343 24.87 -18.55 10.77
N HIS A 344 23.66 -18.44 11.32
CA HIS A 344 22.43 -18.29 10.53
C HIS A 344 22.33 -16.91 9.86
N ARG A 345 22.99 -15.88 10.42
CA ARG A 345 22.94 -14.51 9.91
C ARG A 345 23.53 -14.42 8.50
N GLU A 346 24.63 -15.12 8.26
CA GLU A 346 25.29 -15.18 6.95
C GLU A 346 24.33 -15.71 5.87
N TYR A 347 23.62 -16.81 6.14
CA TYR A 347 22.64 -17.38 5.20
C TYR A 347 21.45 -16.46 4.94
N MET A 348 20.99 -15.75 5.97
CA MET A 348 19.89 -14.79 5.83
C MET A 348 20.36 -13.44 5.28
N ARG A 349 21.64 -13.29 4.91
CA ARG A 349 22.25 -12.03 4.48
C ARG A 349 22.02 -10.88 5.48
N ILE A 350 21.98 -11.22 6.77
CA ILE A 350 21.88 -10.26 7.87
C ILE A 350 23.31 -9.91 8.30
N PRO A 351 23.74 -8.64 8.20
CA PRO A 351 25.08 -8.26 8.65
C PRO A 351 25.30 -8.57 10.14
N ASN A 352 26.51 -9.01 10.48
CA ASN A 352 26.85 -9.38 11.86
C ASN A 352 26.77 -8.21 12.86
N TRP A 353 26.90 -6.97 12.37
CA TRP A 353 26.80 -5.75 13.17
C TRP A 353 25.36 -5.31 13.47
N CYS A 354 24.33 -5.96 12.90
CA CYS A 354 22.95 -5.63 13.23
C CYS A 354 22.64 -6.00 14.69
N GLY A 355 22.00 -5.07 15.42
CA GLY A 355 21.47 -5.32 16.76
C GLY A 355 20.31 -6.33 16.74
N GLU A 356 19.94 -6.87 17.91
CA GLU A 356 18.90 -7.91 18.02
C GLU A 356 17.54 -7.45 17.47
N ALA A 357 17.17 -6.19 17.72
CA ALA A 357 15.94 -5.61 17.24
C ALA A 357 15.91 -5.49 15.70
N ASP A 358 17.04 -5.14 15.08
CA ASP A 358 17.19 -5.11 13.62
C ASP A 358 17.15 -6.50 12.99
N ILE A 359 17.76 -7.48 13.65
CA ILE A 359 17.72 -8.88 13.23
C ILE A 359 16.26 -9.35 13.21
N ARG A 360 15.54 -9.16 14.32
CA ARG A 360 14.14 -9.55 14.43
C ARG A 360 13.30 -8.86 13.35
N ARG A 361 13.49 -7.57 13.12
CA ARG A 361 12.81 -6.83 12.04
C ARG A 361 13.11 -7.41 10.67
N LYS A 362 14.38 -7.71 10.35
CA LYS A 362 14.76 -8.29 9.06
C LYS A 362 14.14 -9.68 8.87
N MET A 363 14.10 -10.50 9.91
CA MET A 363 13.46 -11.81 9.86
C MET A 363 11.95 -11.71 9.66
N VAL A 364 11.28 -10.88 10.46
CA VAL A 364 9.84 -10.61 10.32
C VAL A 364 9.56 -10.01 8.95
N GLY A 365 10.40 -9.10 8.46
CA GLY A 365 10.31 -8.54 7.12
C GLY A 365 10.42 -9.59 6.02
N ALA A 366 11.28 -10.59 6.19
CA ALA A 366 11.48 -11.67 5.22
C ALA A 366 10.24 -12.56 5.04
N THR A 367 9.33 -12.61 6.02
CA THR A 367 8.05 -13.34 5.88
C THR A 367 7.06 -12.62 4.96
N PHE A 368 7.23 -11.31 4.81
CA PHE A 368 6.39 -10.46 3.95
C PHE A 368 6.95 -10.27 2.54
N ILE A 369 8.17 -10.76 2.27
CA ILE A 369 8.71 -10.71 0.91
C ILE A 369 7.91 -11.68 0.05
N THR A 370 7.44 -11.16 -1.07
CA THR A 370 6.75 -11.95 -2.07
C THR A 370 7.63 -12.17 -3.28
N TYR A 371 7.41 -13.29 -3.94
CA TYR A 371 8.21 -13.76 -5.06
C TYR A 371 7.29 -14.22 -6.17
N THR A 372 7.68 -14.01 -7.43
CA THR A 372 7.19 -14.85 -8.52
C THR A 372 7.65 -16.30 -8.29
N GLU A 373 7.06 -17.25 -9.01
CA GLU A 373 7.46 -18.67 -8.88
C GLU A 373 8.97 -18.88 -9.13
N ALA A 374 9.50 -18.29 -10.19
CA ALA A 374 10.93 -18.36 -10.52
C ALA A 374 11.81 -17.71 -9.43
N GLU A 375 11.42 -16.53 -8.94
CA GLU A 375 12.14 -15.84 -7.84
C GLU A 375 12.08 -16.67 -6.55
N LEU A 376 10.97 -17.37 -6.28
CA LEU A 376 10.81 -18.18 -5.07
C LEU A 376 11.71 -19.41 -5.09
N VAL A 377 11.80 -20.09 -6.24
CA VAL A 377 12.71 -21.23 -6.44
C VAL A 377 14.15 -20.79 -6.18
N GLU A 378 14.56 -19.63 -6.70
CA GLU A 378 15.89 -19.09 -6.48
C GLU A 378 16.10 -18.69 -5.01
N HIS A 379 15.12 -18.06 -4.38
CA HIS A 379 15.15 -17.74 -2.95
C HIS A 379 15.31 -19.00 -2.10
N ALA A 380 14.52 -20.06 -2.38
CA ALA A 380 14.53 -21.30 -1.61
C ALA A 380 15.90 -22.00 -1.60
N ARG A 381 16.72 -21.82 -2.65
CA ARG A 381 18.10 -22.36 -2.72
C ARG A 381 19.04 -21.80 -1.65
N SER A 382 18.78 -20.58 -1.19
CA SER A 382 19.60 -19.90 -0.18
C SER A 382 18.86 -19.62 1.12
N CYS A 383 17.56 -19.94 1.20
CA CYS A 383 16.75 -19.74 2.39
C CYS A 383 16.99 -20.84 3.43
N LEU A 384 17.54 -20.46 4.58
CA LEU A 384 17.75 -21.36 5.73
C LEU A 384 16.45 -22.07 6.13
N GLY A 385 15.33 -21.35 6.14
CA GLY A 385 14.05 -21.86 6.60
C GLY A 385 13.44 -22.87 5.64
N ALA A 386 13.60 -22.63 4.32
CA ALA A 386 13.22 -23.60 3.31
C ALA A 386 14.06 -24.88 3.47
N GLY A 387 15.38 -24.73 3.64
CA GLY A 387 16.31 -25.83 3.91
C GLY A 387 15.94 -26.70 5.10
N LEU A 388 15.71 -26.07 6.26
CA LEU A 388 15.34 -26.76 7.50
C LEU A 388 14.04 -27.54 7.34
N ARG A 389 13.04 -26.95 6.67
CA ARG A 389 11.79 -27.67 6.47
C ARG A 389 11.93 -28.82 5.46
N MET A 390 12.71 -28.66 4.38
CA MET A 390 13.00 -29.78 3.45
C MET A 390 13.71 -30.93 4.15
N TYR A 391 14.69 -30.63 5.00
CA TYR A 391 15.36 -31.64 5.81
C TYR A 391 14.37 -32.39 6.71
N ARG A 392 13.46 -31.67 7.38
CA ARG A 392 12.38 -32.28 8.17
C ARG A 392 11.49 -33.20 7.33
N TYR A 393 11.11 -32.78 6.13
CA TYR A 393 10.27 -33.59 5.25
C TYR A 393 10.97 -34.88 4.84
N GLN A 394 12.25 -34.82 4.44
CA GLN A 394 13.05 -36.01 4.13
C GLN A 394 13.17 -36.97 5.31
N LEU A 395 13.32 -36.44 6.53
CA LEU A 395 13.33 -37.28 7.73
C LEU A 395 11.99 -38.00 7.94
N LEU A 396 10.87 -37.32 7.70
CA LEU A 396 9.53 -37.91 7.85
C LEU A 396 9.25 -38.97 6.77
N GLU A 397 9.68 -38.74 5.53
CA GLU A 397 9.54 -39.74 4.46
C GLU A 397 10.41 -40.98 4.71
N ASN A 398 11.65 -40.80 5.15
CA ASN A 398 12.56 -41.91 5.41
C ASN A 398 12.24 -42.66 6.70
N HIS A 399 11.54 -42.02 7.65
CA HIS A 399 11.21 -42.60 8.96
C HIS A 399 9.76 -42.28 9.38
N PRO A 400 8.75 -42.85 8.69
CA PRO A 400 7.33 -42.50 8.90
C PRO A 400 6.78 -42.85 10.30
N GLY A 401 7.54 -43.54 11.15
CA GLY A 401 7.13 -43.89 12.53
C GLY A 401 8.05 -43.39 13.66
N GLY A 402 9.06 -42.54 13.39
CA GLY A 402 10.20 -42.41 14.30
C GLY A 402 10.29 -41.17 15.20
N LEU A 403 9.72 -40.02 14.84
CA LEU A 403 9.99 -38.76 15.55
C LEU A 403 8.73 -37.92 15.71
N GLY A 404 7.97 -38.24 16.76
CA GLY A 404 6.87 -37.41 17.25
C GLY A 404 7.38 -36.11 17.86
N SER A 405 6.85 -35.00 17.35
CA SER A 405 6.65 -33.69 18.01
C SER A 405 7.82 -32.82 18.53
N GLU A 406 9.07 -33.26 18.66
CA GLU A 406 10.08 -32.46 19.39
C GLU A 406 11.01 -31.50 18.56
N PHE A 407 10.67 -31.18 17.31
CA PHE A 407 11.43 -30.21 16.48
C PHE A 407 10.58 -29.11 15.82
#